data_AF-A0A317HVR9-F1
#
_entry.id   AF-A0A317HVR9-F1
#
_cell.length_a   1.000
_cell.length_b   1.000
_cell.length_c   1.000
_cell.angle_alpha   90.00
_cell.angle_beta   90.00
_cell.angle_gamma   90.00
#
_symmetry.space_group_name_H-M   'P 1'
#
loop_
_entity.id
_entity.type
_entity.pdbx_description
1 polymer ?
#
loop_
_entity_poly.entity_id
_entity_poly.type
_entity_poly.pdbx_seq_one_letter_code
_entity_poly.pdbx_strand_id
1 'polypeptide(L)'
;MADDGTITIADLDARLREVEAMQALILRLLSTRKPLDDVLEHFGATDTQERAFYRLLDEIAARAKGREQDLPTFGYFQVQLGGIFPSLRGNREFISLLIDTMRLERPAYRELHGYMAAQGWPQWE
;
A
#
# COMPACT_ATOMS: atom_id res chain seq x y z
N MET A 1 -18.13 -50.71 -8.47
CA MET A 1 -16.97 -50.67 -9.39
C MET A 1 -16.55 -49.22 -9.45
N ALA A 2 -15.35 -48.92 -8.93
CA ALA A 2 -14.85 -47.55 -8.84
C ALA A 2 -14.49 -47.09 -10.26
N ASP A 3 -15.20 -46.08 -10.73
CA ASP A 3 -14.89 -45.36 -11.96
C ASP A 3 -13.69 -44.46 -11.63
N ASP A 4 -12.49 -45.04 -11.66
CA ASP A 4 -11.24 -44.31 -11.47
C ASP A 4 -10.94 -43.59 -12.79
N GLY A 5 -11.67 -42.49 -13.00
CA GLY A 5 -11.59 -41.65 -14.18
C GLY A 5 -10.17 -41.13 -14.32
N THR A 6 -9.41 -41.73 -15.25
CA THR A 6 -8.05 -41.33 -15.61
C THR A 6 -8.00 -39.82 -15.84
N ILE A 7 -7.50 -39.09 -14.85
CA ILE A 7 -7.25 -37.65 -14.97
C ILE A 7 -6.30 -37.48 -16.14
N THR A 8 -6.79 -36.88 -17.21
CA THR A 8 -6.01 -36.75 -18.44
C THR A 8 -5.09 -35.52 -18.34
N ILE A 9 -4.02 -35.50 -19.13
CA ILE A 9 -3.16 -34.31 -19.27
C ILE A 9 -4.00 -33.10 -19.73
N ALA A 10 -5.03 -33.33 -20.54
CA ALA A 10 -5.96 -32.28 -20.97
C ALA A 10 -6.79 -31.70 -19.81
N ASP A 11 -7.21 -32.53 -18.84
CA ASP A 11 -7.90 -32.05 -17.63
C ASP A 11 -6.97 -31.22 -16.75
N LEU A 12 -5.70 -31.63 -16.63
CA LEU A 12 -4.70 -30.87 -15.88
C LEU A 12 -4.38 -29.53 -16.56
N ASP A 13 -4.27 -29.49 -17.88
CA ASP A 13 -4.04 -28.25 -18.64
C ASP A 13 -5.24 -27.29 -18.57
N ALA A 14 -6.47 -27.82 -18.59
CA ALA A 14 -7.68 -27.04 -18.38
C ALA A 14 -7.74 -26.42 -16.98
N ARG A 15 -7.42 -27.19 -15.94
CA ARG A 15 -7.36 -26.70 -14.56
C ARG A 15 -6.24 -25.69 -14.35
N LEU A 16 -5.08 -25.87 -15.01
CA LEU A 16 -3.99 -24.91 -14.96
C LEU A 16 -4.41 -23.56 -15.55
N ARG A 17 -5.05 -23.56 -16.73
CA ARG A 17 -5.57 -22.33 -17.35
C ARG A 17 -6.64 -21.64 -16.50
N GLU A 18 -7.47 -22.42 -15.80
CA GLU A 18 -8.47 -21.88 -14.88
C GLU A 18 -7.80 -21.19 -13.67
N VAL A 19 -6.76 -21.80 -13.11
CA VAL A 19 -5.96 -21.20 -12.03
C VAL A 19 -5.25 -19.93 -12.51
N GLU A 20 -4.65 -19.94 -13.70
CA GLU A 20 -4.01 -18.76 -14.30
C GLU A 20 -5.01 -17.63 -14.57
N ALA A 21 -6.21 -17.97 -15.05
CA ALA A 21 -7.29 -16.99 -15.24
C ALA A 21 -7.77 -16.39 -13.91
N MET A 22 -7.91 -17.20 -12.86
CA MET A 22 -8.21 -16.72 -11.50
C MET A 22 -7.09 -15.81 -10.98
N GLN A 23 -5.82 -16.16 -11.21
CA GLN A 23 -4.68 -15.35 -10.82
C GLN A 23 -4.67 -14.00 -11.55
N ALA A 24 -4.93 -13.98 -12.85
CA ALA A 24 -5.04 -12.74 -13.63
C ALA A 24 -6.20 -11.85 -13.13
N LEU A 25 -7.32 -12.47 -12.72
CA LEU A 25 -8.49 -11.76 -12.21
C LEU A 25 -8.23 -11.21 -10.79
N ILE A 26 -7.53 -11.96 -9.93
CA ILE A 26 -7.07 -11.49 -8.62
C ILE A 26 -6.09 -10.33 -8.81
N LEU A 27 -5.12 -10.44 -9.71
CA LEU A 27 -4.18 -9.35 -10.01
C LEU A 27 -4.91 -8.12 -10.55
N ARG A 28 -5.93 -8.30 -11.39
CA ARG A 28 -6.78 -7.21 -11.86
C ARG A 28 -7.57 -6.56 -10.72
N LEU A 29 -8.18 -7.35 -9.84
CA LEU A 29 -8.93 -6.86 -8.69
C LEU A 29 -8.04 -6.13 -7.69
N LEU A 30 -6.84 -6.66 -7.43
CA LEU A 30 -5.82 -6.01 -6.61
C LEU A 30 -5.24 -4.76 -7.30
N SER A 31 -5.20 -4.71 -8.64
CA SER A 31 -4.82 -3.51 -9.39
C SER A 31 -5.91 -2.42 -9.38
N THR A 32 -7.16 -2.82 -9.15
CA THR A 32 -8.30 -1.88 -9.03
C THR A 32 -8.56 -1.44 -7.60
N ARG A 33 -8.14 -2.21 -6.58
CA ARG A 33 -8.14 -1.74 -5.21
C ARG A 33 -6.96 -0.79 -5.05
N LYS A 34 -7.25 0.40 -4.57
CA LYS A 34 -6.25 1.34 -4.09
C LYS A 34 -6.40 1.37 -2.56
N PRO A 35 -5.78 0.41 -1.84
CA PRO A 35 -5.90 0.30 -0.39
C PRO A 35 -5.74 1.64 0.34
N LEU A 36 -4.84 2.51 -0.12
CA LEU A 36 -4.67 3.84 0.43
C LEU A 36 -5.87 4.75 0.18
N ASP A 37 -6.49 4.73 -1.01
CA ASP A 37 -7.72 5.49 -1.27
C ASP A 37 -8.83 5.02 -0.32
N ASP A 38 -8.99 3.71 -0.12
CA ASP A 38 -10.00 3.16 0.79
C ASP A 38 -9.79 3.66 2.24
N VAL A 39 -8.53 3.72 2.70
CA VAL A 39 -8.20 4.28 4.02
C VAL A 39 -8.48 5.78 4.07
N LEU A 40 -8.08 6.53 3.05
CA LEU A 40 -8.31 7.98 2.99
C LEU A 40 -9.80 8.30 2.99
N GLU A 41 -10.59 7.58 2.19
CA GLU A 41 -12.05 7.71 2.14
C GLU A 41 -12.69 7.37 3.49
N HIS A 42 -12.26 6.28 4.14
CA HIS A 42 -12.76 5.88 5.46
C HIS A 42 -12.60 6.98 6.51
N PHE A 43 -11.51 7.75 6.44
CA PHE A 43 -11.23 8.87 7.33
C PHE A 43 -11.76 10.22 6.83
N GLY A 44 -12.56 10.22 5.76
CA GLY A 44 -13.23 11.41 5.24
C GLY A 44 -12.31 12.37 4.47
N ALA A 45 -11.24 11.86 3.86
CA ALA A 45 -10.38 12.65 2.99
C ALA A 45 -11.15 13.17 1.77
N THR A 46 -10.90 14.43 1.41
CA THR A 46 -11.35 14.99 0.14
C THR A 46 -10.35 14.67 -0.98
N ASP A 47 -10.78 14.71 -2.24
CA ASP A 47 -9.92 14.52 -3.43
C ASP A 47 -8.69 15.44 -3.45
N THR A 48 -8.80 16.64 -2.86
CA THR A 48 -7.69 17.59 -2.76
C THR A 48 -6.65 17.12 -1.73
N GLN A 49 -7.11 16.57 -0.62
CA GLN A 49 -6.25 16.01 0.42
C GLN A 49 -5.60 14.71 -0.02
N GLU A 50 -6.34 13.85 -0.72
CA GLU A 50 -5.81 12.63 -1.35
C GLU A 50 -4.66 12.97 -2.32
N ARG A 51 -4.88 13.92 -3.24
CA ARG A 51 -3.82 14.38 -4.17
C ARG A 51 -2.64 15.04 -3.46
N ALA A 52 -2.85 15.71 -2.34
CA ALA A 52 -1.76 16.27 -1.54
C ALA A 52 -0.98 15.17 -0.81
N PHE A 53 -1.68 14.14 -0.32
CA PHE A 53 -1.07 12.99 0.34
C PHE A 53 -0.19 12.18 -0.61
N TYR A 54 -0.65 11.88 -1.82
CA TYR A 54 0.18 11.18 -2.81
C TYR A 54 1.44 11.98 -3.18
N ARG A 55 1.33 13.30 -3.32
CA ARG A 55 2.51 14.16 -3.52
C ARG A 55 3.50 14.10 -2.36
N LEU A 56 3.00 14.05 -1.12
CA LEU A 56 3.84 13.87 0.06
C LEU A 56 4.56 12.51 0.04
N LEU A 57 3.86 11.42 -0.31
CA LEU A 57 4.48 10.10 -0.43
C LEU A 57 5.59 10.09 -1.49
N ASP A 58 5.35 10.68 -2.65
CA ASP A 58 6.34 10.77 -3.73
C ASP A 58 7.55 11.61 -3.31
N GLU A 59 7.35 12.71 -2.59
CA GLU A 59 8.42 13.55 -2.03
C GLU A 59 9.28 12.77 -1.04
N ILE A 60 8.65 12.05 -0.10
CA ILE A 60 9.36 11.27 0.91
C ILE A 60 10.10 10.11 0.25
N ALA A 61 9.49 9.43 -0.72
CA ALA A 61 10.13 8.36 -1.48
C ALA A 61 11.36 8.87 -2.25
N ALA A 62 11.28 10.07 -2.84
CA ALA A 62 12.42 10.70 -3.52
C ALA A 62 13.55 11.04 -2.54
N ARG A 63 13.21 11.60 -1.36
CA ARG A 63 14.18 11.95 -0.32
C ARG A 63 14.84 10.73 0.33
N ALA A 64 14.09 9.65 0.54
CA ALA A 64 14.61 8.39 1.07
C ALA A 64 15.67 7.76 0.16
N LYS A 65 15.68 8.10 -1.13
CA LYS A 65 16.71 7.68 -2.12
C LYS A 65 17.84 8.71 -2.29
N GLY A 66 17.75 9.85 -1.60
CA GLY A 66 18.68 10.97 -1.69
C GLY A 66 19.91 10.80 -0.80
N ARG A 67 20.55 11.92 -0.45
CA ARG A 67 21.71 11.95 0.44
C ARG A 67 21.26 11.79 1.90
N GLU A 68 22.15 11.29 2.77
CA GLU A 68 21.87 11.10 4.20
C GLU A 68 21.32 12.36 4.90
N GLN A 69 21.72 13.56 4.46
CA GLN A 69 21.28 14.84 5.03
C GLN A 69 19.82 15.18 4.71
N ASP A 70 19.26 14.57 3.67
CA ASP A 70 17.89 14.82 3.20
C ASP A 70 16.91 13.73 3.67
N LEU A 71 17.38 12.78 4.48
CA LEU A 71 16.55 11.64 4.90
C LEU A 71 15.32 12.11 5.67
N PRO A 72 14.11 11.72 5.25
CA PRO A 72 12.89 12.13 5.92
C PRO A 72 12.83 11.47 7.31
N THR A 73 12.27 12.19 8.28
CA THR A 73 12.03 11.73 9.67
C THR A 73 10.54 11.55 9.95
N PHE A 74 10.20 10.76 10.97
CA PHE A 74 8.80 10.50 11.34
C PHE A 74 8.09 11.80 11.76
N GLY A 75 8.76 12.65 12.53
CA GLY A 75 8.24 13.96 12.91
C GLY A 75 7.96 14.86 11.71
N TYR A 76 8.84 14.87 10.70
CA TYR A 76 8.59 15.59 9.45
C TYR A 76 7.33 15.06 8.74
N PHE A 77 7.21 13.73 8.61
CA PHE A 77 6.03 13.10 8.01
C PHE A 77 4.74 13.47 8.78
N GLN A 78 4.75 13.39 10.10
CA GLN A 78 3.59 13.73 10.93
C GLN A 78 3.17 15.20 10.80
N VAL A 79 4.14 16.13 10.74
CA VAL A 79 3.86 17.56 10.54
C VAL A 79 3.23 17.81 9.18
N GLN A 80 3.79 17.24 8.11
CA GLN A 80 3.22 17.41 6.75
C GLN A 80 1.83 16.77 6.65
N LEU A 81 1.68 15.56 7.18
CA LEU A 81 0.40 14.85 7.20
C LEU A 81 -0.67 15.62 7.98
N GLY A 82 -0.31 16.22 9.13
CA GLY A 82 -1.20 17.09 9.90
C GLY A 82 -1.50 18.45 9.24
N GLY A 83 -0.75 18.84 8.22
CA GLY A 83 -1.06 19.97 7.34
C GLY A 83 -2.10 19.60 6.28
N ILE A 84 -2.03 18.38 5.75
CA ILE A 84 -2.97 17.83 4.75
C ILE A 84 -4.29 17.43 5.40
N PHE A 85 -4.23 16.82 6.57
CA PHE A 85 -5.39 16.35 7.35
C PHE A 85 -5.46 17.05 8.72
N PRO A 86 -5.86 18.33 8.80
CA PRO A 86 -5.91 19.06 10.07
C PRO A 86 -6.80 18.40 11.12
N SER A 87 -7.91 17.81 10.71
CA SER A 87 -8.87 17.11 11.59
C SER A 87 -8.34 15.77 12.14
N LEU A 88 -7.32 15.19 11.50
CA LEU A 88 -6.72 13.90 11.87
C LEU A 88 -5.32 14.08 12.47
N ARG A 89 -4.93 15.30 12.81
CA ARG A 89 -3.60 15.60 13.35
C ARG A 89 -3.35 14.81 14.63
N GLY A 90 -2.28 14.01 14.63
CA GLY A 90 -1.90 13.18 15.77
C GLY A 90 -2.78 11.94 15.97
N ASN A 91 -3.71 11.65 15.05
CA ASN A 91 -4.49 10.42 15.10
C ASN A 91 -3.56 9.21 14.81
N ARG A 92 -3.19 8.50 15.88
CA ARG A 92 -2.25 7.37 15.82
C ARG A 92 -2.78 6.20 15.02
N GLU A 93 -4.09 5.95 15.09
CA GLU A 93 -4.75 4.87 14.35
C GLU A 93 -4.70 5.15 12.84
N PHE A 94 -5.07 6.36 12.43
CA PHE A 94 -4.98 6.80 11.03
C PHE A 94 -3.55 6.67 10.49
N ILE A 95 -2.56 7.19 11.22
CA ILE A 95 -1.16 7.16 10.80
C ILE A 95 -0.63 5.73 10.71
N SER A 96 -0.94 4.87 11.70
CA SER A 96 -0.49 3.48 11.70
C SER A 96 -1.12 2.72 10.53
N LEU A 97 -2.42 2.88 10.32
CA LEU A 97 -3.13 2.22 9.24
C LEU A 97 -2.62 2.66 7.87
N LEU A 98 -2.33 3.95 7.68
CA LEU A 98 -1.70 4.45 6.45
C LEU A 98 -0.35 3.80 6.19
N ILE A 99 0.52 3.74 7.21
CA ILE A 99 1.85 3.13 7.10
C ILE A 99 1.71 1.66 6.75
N ASP A 100 0.90 0.91 7.49
CA ASP A 100 0.70 -0.52 7.23
C ASP A 100 0.10 -0.79 5.86
N THR A 101 -0.76 0.10 5.36
CA THR A 101 -1.44 -0.05 4.07
C THR A 101 -0.49 0.18 2.89
N MET A 102 0.57 0.98 3.04
CA MET A 102 1.59 1.18 2.00
C MET A 102 2.28 -0.11 1.56
N ARG A 103 2.31 -1.16 2.40
CA ARG A 103 2.89 -2.47 2.01
C ARG A 103 2.07 -3.18 0.92
N LEU A 104 0.79 -2.84 0.77
CA LEU A 104 -0.14 -3.46 -0.17
C LEU A 104 -0.18 -2.73 -1.53
N GLU A 105 0.50 -1.60 -1.62
CA GLU A 105 0.43 -0.69 -2.76
C GLU A 105 1.45 -1.00 -3.86
N ARG A 106 1.62 -0.05 -4.79
CA ARG A 106 2.62 -0.08 -5.87
C ARG A 106 4.05 -0.23 -5.34
N PRO A 107 5.00 -0.77 -6.13
CA PRO A 107 6.37 -1.04 -5.68
C PRO A 107 7.08 0.13 -4.99
N ALA A 108 6.89 1.36 -5.48
CA ALA A 108 7.49 2.56 -4.89
C ALA A 108 7.07 2.79 -3.43
N TYR A 109 5.81 2.53 -3.08
CA TYR A 109 5.30 2.69 -1.72
C TYR A 109 5.66 1.51 -0.82
N ARG A 110 5.90 0.32 -1.39
CA ARG A 110 6.49 -0.81 -0.65
C ARG A 110 7.94 -0.56 -0.26
N GLU A 111 8.74 0.01 -1.17
CA GLU A 111 10.11 0.44 -0.87
C GLU A 111 10.11 1.50 0.23
N LEU A 112 9.20 2.48 0.13
CA LEU A 112 9.03 3.51 1.16
C LEU A 112 8.62 2.91 2.50
N HIS A 113 7.66 1.97 2.52
CA HIS A 113 7.29 1.23 3.73
C HIS A 113 8.49 0.47 4.32
N GLY A 114 9.30 -0.18 3.48
CA GLY A 114 10.53 -0.85 3.92
C GLY A 114 11.53 0.10 4.58
N TYR A 115 11.70 1.30 4.01
CA TYR A 115 12.49 2.38 4.63
C TYR A 115 11.91 2.80 5.99
N MET A 116 10.60 3.08 6.04
CA MET A 116 9.92 3.50 7.28
C MET A 116 10.07 2.45 8.38
N ALA A 117 9.91 1.17 8.04
CA ALA A 117 10.12 0.05 8.97
C ALA A 117 11.57 -0.05 9.46
N ALA A 118 12.56 0.13 8.57
CA ALA A 118 13.98 0.13 8.94
C ALA A 118 14.34 1.30 9.87
N GLN A 119 13.66 2.44 9.74
CA GLN A 119 13.78 3.59 10.63
C GLN A 119 12.93 3.45 11.91
N GLY A 120 12.17 2.36 12.07
CA GLY A 120 11.33 2.12 13.25
C GLY A 120 10.08 3.00 13.35
N TRP A 121 9.52 3.45 12.22
CA TRP A 121 8.29 4.25 12.23
C TRP A 121 7.05 3.36 12.39
N PRO A 122 5.98 3.85 13.03
CA PRO A 122 5.88 5.13 13.75
C PRO A 122 6.61 5.11 15.10
N GLN A 123 7.35 6.19 15.40
CA GLN A 123 7.98 6.42 16.70
C GLN A 123 7.12 7.40 17.49
N TRP A 124 6.31 6.91 18.41
CA TRP A 124 5.50 7.75 19.27
C TRP A 124 6.38 8.32 20.39
N GLU A 125 6.59 9.63 20.40
CA GLU A 125 7.11 10.36 21.57
C GLU A 125 6.15 10.27 22.77
#